data_AF-A0A948I0A9-F1
#
_entry.id   AF-A0A948I0A9-F1
#
_cell.length_a   1.000
_cell.length_b   1.000
_cell.length_c   1.000
_cell.angle_alpha   90.00
_cell.angle_beta   90.00
_cell.angle_gamma   90.00
#
_symmetry.space_group_name_H-M   'P 1'
#
loop_
_entity.id
_entity.type
_entity.pdbx_description
1 polymer ?
#
loop_
_entity_poly.entity_id
_entity_poly.type
_entity_poly.pdbx_seq_one_letter_code
_entity_poly.pdbx_strand_id
1 'polypeptide(L)'
;TRYVEELDALRERAAILKDAITQKQAERANRTMYVLTIVAGVFLPLGFLTGLLGINVGGMPGVDSANAFWIVCALLVVIVIGEWLFLKRRGWL
;
A
#
# COMPACT_ATOMS: atom_id res chain seq x y z
N THR A 1 -11.30 -0.37 -53.26
CA THR A 1 -10.97 0.91 -52.61
C THR A 1 -11.80 1.10 -51.35
N ARG A 2 -13.14 1.20 -51.42
CA ARG A 2 -14.01 1.36 -50.23
C ARG A 2 -13.89 0.28 -49.15
N TYR A 3 -13.81 -1.00 -49.53
CA TYR A 3 -13.65 -2.10 -48.55
C TYR A 3 -12.29 -2.08 -47.83
N VAL A 4 -11.25 -1.57 -48.48
CA VAL A 4 -9.92 -1.44 -47.88
C VAL A 4 -9.92 -0.31 -46.85
N GLU A 5 -10.54 0.82 -47.19
CA GLU A 5 -10.74 1.95 -46.27
C GLU A 5 -11.58 1.54 -45.05
N GLU A 6 -12.62 0.72 -45.24
CA GLU A 6 -13.44 0.21 -44.15
C GLU A 6 -12.66 -0.77 -43.24
N LEU A 7 -11.82 -1.63 -43.82
CA LEU A 7 -10.92 -2.50 -43.06
C LEU A 7 -9.86 -1.72 -42.28
N ASP A 8 -9.27 -0.67 -42.87
CA ASP A 8 -8.30 0.18 -42.19
C ASP A 8 -8.96 0.96 -41.05
N ALA A 9 -10.18 1.47 -41.24
CA ALA A 9 -10.96 2.11 -40.18
C ALA A 9 -11.31 1.13 -39.04
N LEU A 10 -11.64 -0.12 -39.37
CA LEU A 10 -11.86 -1.17 -38.37
C LEU A 10 -10.58 -1.51 -37.60
N ARG A 11 -9.44 -1.60 -38.29
CA ARG A 11 -8.13 -1.83 -37.68
C ARG A 11 -7.75 -0.71 -36.71
N GLU A 12 -7.96 0.55 -37.10
CA GLU A 12 -7.70 1.70 -36.24
C GLU A 12 -8.59 1.69 -35.00
N ARG A 13 -9.89 1.41 -35.15
CA ARG A 13 -10.81 1.23 -34.01
C ARG A 13 -10.38 0.09 -33.09
N ALA A 14 -9.94 -1.04 -33.66
CA ALA A 14 -9.44 -2.17 -32.88
C ALA A 14 -8.17 -1.80 -32.09
N ALA A 15 -7.28 -1.00 -32.68
CA ALA A 15 -6.10 -0.48 -31.97
C ALA A 15 -6.51 0.42 -30.79
N ILE A 16 -7.42 1.38 -31.01
CA ILE A 16 -7.93 2.26 -29.95
C ILE A 16 -8.57 1.45 -28.81
N LEU A 17 -9.36 0.43 -29.14
CA LEU A 17 -9.97 -0.45 -28.13
C LEU A 17 -8.93 -1.25 -27.34
N LYS A 18 -7.90 -1.76 -28.02
CA LYS A 18 -6.79 -2.45 -27.35
C LYS A 18 -6.06 -1.53 -26.38
N ASP A 19 -5.81 -0.30 -26.78
CA ASP A 19 -5.14 0.70 -25.93
C ASP A 19 -6.02 1.05 -24.72
N ALA A 20 -7.33 1.22 -24.91
CA ALA A 20 -8.27 1.45 -23.81
C ALA A 20 -8.32 0.27 -22.82
N ILE A 21 -8.31 -0.97 -23.31
CA ILE A 21 -8.24 -2.17 -22.45
C ILE A 21 -6.93 -2.19 -21.67
N THR A 22 -5.81 -1.89 -22.33
CA THR A 22 -4.48 -1.86 -21.71
C THR A 22 -4.42 -0.80 -20.61
N GLN A 23 -4.96 0.40 -20.87
CA GLN A 23 -5.04 1.48 -19.89
C GLN A 23 -5.89 1.08 -18.67
N LYS A 24 -7.03 0.42 -18.90
CA LYS A 24 -7.89 -0.09 -17.83
C LYS A 24 -7.20 -1.17 -16.99
N GLN A 25 -6.39 -2.03 -17.60
CA GLN A 25 -5.57 -3.01 -16.87
C GLN A 25 -4.49 -2.33 -16.04
N ALA A 26 -3.80 -1.33 -16.60
CA ALA A 26 -2.80 -0.54 -15.88
C ALA A 26 -3.40 0.19 -14.68
N GLU A 27 -4.60 0.77 -14.83
CA GLU A 27 -5.31 1.43 -13.72
C GLU A 27 -5.65 0.44 -12.59
N ARG A 28 -6.11 -0.77 -12.94
CA ARG A 28 -6.33 -1.84 -11.95
C ARG A 28 -5.04 -2.25 -11.25
N ALA A 29 -3.95 -2.42 -12.00
CA ALA A 29 -2.65 -2.77 -11.45
C ALA A 29 -2.15 -1.68 -10.49
N ASN A 30 -2.26 -0.41 -10.88
CA ASN A 30 -1.90 0.74 -10.05
C ASN A 30 -2.73 0.76 -8.76
N ARG A 31 -4.04 0.49 -8.84
CA ARG A 31 -4.89 0.41 -7.65
C ARG A 31 -4.49 -0.74 -6.71
N THR A 32 -4.13 -1.90 -7.26
CA THR A 32 -3.62 -3.02 -6.45
C THR A 32 -2.30 -2.67 -5.78
N MET A 33 -1.34 -2.13 -6.54
CA MET A 33 -0.05 -1.68 -6.00
C MET A 33 -0.22 -0.64 -4.90
N TYR A 34 -1.13 0.30 -5.11
CA TYR A 34 -1.45 1.33 -4.13
C TYR A 34 -1.90 0.75 -2.79
N VAL A 35 -2.82 -0.21 -2.81
CA VAL A 35 -3.28 -0.91 -1.60
C VAL A 35 -2.12 -1.66 -0.93
N LEU A 36 -1.30 -2.37 -1.71
CA LEU A 36 -0.13 -3.08 -1.18
C LEU A 36 0.88 -2.14 -0.52
N THR A 37 1.13 -0.96 -1.10
CA THR A 37 2.02 0.04 -0.53
C THR A 37 1.47 0.61 0.78
N ILE A 38 0.16 0.88 0.88
CA ILE A 38 -0.46 1.32 2.14
C ILE A 38 -0.28 0.25 3.21
N VAL A 39 -0.59 -1.01 2.88
CA VAL A 39 -0.41 -2.14 3.81
C VAL A 39 1.04 -2.22 4.27
N ALA A 40 2.01 -2.23 3.34
CA ALA A 40 3.43 -2.28 3.69
C ALA A 40 3.87 -1.08 4.54
N GLY A 41 3.38 0.12 4.22
CA GLY A 41 3.67 1.35 4.97
C GLY A 41 3.24 1.29 6.43
N VAL A 42 2.13 0.61 6.73
CA VAL A 42 1.64 0.39 8.10
C VAL A 42 2.40 -0.75 8.78
N PHE A 43 2.60 -1.88 8.09
CA PHE A 43 3.20 -3.05 8.71
C PHE A 43 4.71 -2.92 8.96
N LEU A 44 5.44 -2.14 8.14
CA LEU A 44 6.90 -1.99 8.25
C LEU A 44 7.34 -1.39 9.60
N PRO A 45 6.83 -0.23 10.05
CA PRO A 45 7.22 0.36 11.34
C PRO A 45 6.72 -0.46 12.53
N LEU A 46 5.52 -1.03 12.45
CA LEU A 46 5.00 -1.93 13.48
C LEU A 46 5.87 -3.18 13.62
N GLY A 47 6.16 -3.83 12.49
CA GLY A 47 6.99 -5.03 12.43
C GLY A 47 8.42 -4.77 12.90
N PHE A 48 9.00 -3.64 12.52
CA PHE A 48 10.30 -3.21 13.03
C PHE A 48 10.29 -3.05 14.55
N LEU A 49 9.29 -2.35 15.11
CA LEU A 49 9.20 -2.11 16.55
C LEU A 49 8.98 -3.42 17.32
N THR A 50 8.04 -4.26 16.89
CA THR A 50 7.79 -5.56 17.54
C THR A 50 8.96 -6.52 17.38
N GLY A 51 9.67 -6.47 16.25
CA GLY A 51 10.87 -7.26 16.01
C GLY A 51 12.04 -6.82 16.89
N LEU A 52 12.26 -5.51 17.02
CA LEU A 52 13.27 -4.93 17.91
C LEU A 52 12.98 -5.24 19.38
N LEU A 53 11.71 -5.34 19.78
CA LEU A 53 11.33 -5.76 21.14
C LEU A 53 11.31 -7.29 21.31
N GLY A 54 11.32 -8.04 20.21
CA GLY A 54 11.35 -9.50 20.21
C GLY A 54 12.77 -10.07 20.29
N ILE A 55 13.81 -9.27 20.08
CA ILE A 55 15.19 -9.73 20.25
C ILE A 55 15.45 -9.97 21.75
N ASN A 56 15.96 -11.15 22.09
CA ASN A 56 16.30 -11.50 23.48
C ASN A 56 17.67 -10.87 23.87
N VAL A 57 17.76 -9.55 23.78
CA VAL A 57 18.97 -8.81 24.16
C VAL A 57 18.81 -8.34 25.61
N GLY A 58 19.76 -8.72 26.47
CA GLY A 58 19.78 -8.29 27.87
C GLY A 58 19.88 -6.77 28.00
N GLY A 59 19.18 -6.20 28.99
CA GLY A 59 19.15 -4.75 29.23
C GLY A 59 18.14 -3.99 28.37
N MET A 60 17.19 -4.67 27.74
CA MET A 60 16.10 -4.02 27.01
C MET A 60 15.28 -3.12 27.95
N PRO A 61 15.09 -1.83 27.57
CA PRO A 61 14.39 -0.88 28.42
C PRO A 61 12.94 -1.30 28.65
N GLY A 62 12.53 -1.36 29.92
CA GLY A 62 11.16 -1.67 30.33
C GLY A 62 10.89 -3.15 30.66
N VAL A 63 11.82 -4.08 30.42
CA VAL A 63 11.58 -5.53 30.66
C VAL A 63 11.24 -5.85 32.12
N ASP A 64 11.82 -5.13 33.09
CA ASP A 64 11.56 -5.33 34.51
C ASP A 64 10.25 -4.68 35.00
N SER A 65 9.54 -3.95 34.13
CA SER A 65 8.30 -3.24 34.47
C SER A 65 7.06 -4.05 34.08
N ALA A 66 6.17 -4.29 35.04
CA ALA A 66 4.89 -4.97 34.81
C ALA A 66 3.99 -4.26 33.76
N ASN A 67 4.21 -2.96 33.52
CA ASN A 67 3.40 -2.16 32.60
C ASN A 67 3.99 -2.06 31.19
N ALA A 68 5.19 -2.56 30.94
CA ALA A 68 5.89 -2.34 29.66
C ALA A 68 5.13 -2.91 28.46
N PHE A 69 4.50 -4.08 28.61
CA PHE A 69 3.65 -4.65 27.56
C PHE A 69 2.53 -3.69 27.14
N TRP A 70 1.81 -3.14 28.12
CA TRP A 70 0.70 -2.21 27.87
C TRP A 70 1.16 -0.89 27.24
N ILE A 71 2.32 -0.38 27.67
CA ILE A 71 2.92 0.84 27.08
C ILE A 71 3.27 0.61 25.61
N VAL A 72 3.88 -0.53 25.28
CA VAL A 72 4.21 -0.89 23.89
C VAL A 72 2.95 -1.04 23.04
N CYS A 73 1.91 -1.70 23.56
CA CYS A 73 0.62 -1.79 22.86
C CYS A 73 0.01 -0.41 22.60
N ALA A 74 0.02 0.48 23.59
CA ALA A 74 -0.48 1.85 23.43
C ALA A 74 0.34 2.63 22.38
N LEU A 75 1.67 2.49 22.39
CA LEU A 75 2.56 3.11 21.41
C LEU A 75 2.26 2.63 19.99
N LEU A 76 2.07 1.31 19.78
CA LEU A 76 1.71 0.74 18.48
C LEU A 76 0.37 1.31 17.97
N VAL A 77 -0.63 1.44 18.84
CA VAL A 77 -1.93 2.06 18.48
C VAL A 77 -1.75 3.52 18.07
N VAL A 78 -0.94 4.29 18.81
CA VAL A 78 -0.64 5.68 18.46
C VAL A 78 0.06 5.79 17.10
N ILE A 79 0.99 4.89 16.79
CA ILE A 79 1.66 4.83 15.48
C ILE A 79 0.64 4.58 14.37
N VAL A 80 -0.22 3.57 14.50
CA VAL A 80 -1.28 3.28 13.52
C VAL A 80 -2.21 4.48 13.30
N ILE A 81 -2.63 5.15 14.38
CA ILE A 81 -3.48 6.33 14.28
C ILE A 81 -2.72 7.48 13.60
N GLY A 82 -1.44 7.67 13.92
CA GLY A 82 -0.58 8.67 13.31
C GLY A 82 -0.42 8.46 11.81
N GLU A 83 -0.18 7.23 11.37
CA GLU A 83 -0.09 6.84 9.96
C GLU A 83 -1.42 7.03 9.24
N TRP A 84 -2.53 6.61 9.85
CA TRP A 84 -3.86 6.82 9.30
C TRP A 84 -4.18 8.30 9.11
N LEU A 85 -3.89 9.14 10.12
CA LEU A 85 -4.08 10.58 10.04
C LEU A 85 -3.17 11.22 8.98
N PHE A 86 -1.93 10.76 8.87
CA PHE A 86 -0.99 11.24 7.86
C PHE A 86 -1.48 10.91 6.43
N LEU A 87 -1.87 9.66 6.19
CA LEU A 87 -2.41 9.21 4.90
C LEU A 87 -3.70 9.96 4.55
N LYS A 88 -4.61 10.14 5.52
CA LYS A 88 -5.83 10.91 5.35
C LYS A 88 -5.56 12.37 5.00
N ARG A 89 -4.61 13.03 5.69
CA ARG A 89 -4.23 14.42 5.39
C ARG A 89 -3.60 14.59 4.01
N ARG A 90 -2.92 13.57 3.50
CA ARG A 90 -2.33 13.57 2.16
C ARG A 90 -3.35 13.27 1.06
N GLY A 91 -4.62 12.97 1.41
CA GLY A 91 -5.66 12.58 0.45
C GLY A 91 -5.45 11.19 -0.14
N TRP A 92 -4.64 10.36 0.53
CA TRP A 92 -4.30 9.01 0.10
C TRP A 92 -5.36 8.00 0.63
N LEU A 93 -6.02 8.35 1.73
CA LEU A 93 -7.13 7.60 2.35
C LEU A 93 -8.32 8.53 2.52
#